data_AF-A0A8T3X8V5-F1
#
_entry.id   AF-A0A8T3X8V5-F1
#
_cell.length_a   1.000
_cell.length_b   1.000
_cell.length_c   1.000
_cell.angle_alpha   90.00
_cell.angle_beta   90.00
_cell.angle_gamma   90.00
#
_symmetry.space_group_name_H-M   'P 1'
#
loop_
_entity.id
_entity.type
_entity.pdbx_description
1 polymer ?
#
loop_
_entity_poly.entity_id
_entity_poly.type
_entity_poly.pdbx_seq_one_letter_code
_entity_poly.pdbx_strand_id
1 'polypeptide(L)'
;MLGVRLSEREEDEIKKFVDMGLYLSASEFIRDSVRKNITSLKTVKIRNVSKITAKKEILEYMKSHKEAYASDIVEELGLDIELVFSILKELNKEGAVE
;
A
#
# COMPACT_ATOMS: atom_id res chain seq x y z
N MET A 1 12.28 -4.87 -23.18
CA MET A 1 11.60 -5.80 -22.25
C MET A 1 12.61 -6.86 -21.86
N LEU A 2 12.96 -7.00 -20.58
CA LEU A 2 13.79 -8.12 -20.13
C LEU A 2 12.87 -9.34 -20.06
N GLY A 3 12.87 -10.17 -21.11
CA GLY A 3 12.12 -11.42 -21.13
C GLY A 3 12.91 -12.49 -20.41
N VAL A 4 12.42 -12.95 -19.26
CA VAL A 4 12.97 -14.10 -18.54
C VAL A 4 12.01 -15.26 -18.75
N ARG A 5 12.54 -16.45 -19.05
CA ARG A 5 11.76 -17.68 -19.11
C ARG A 5 11.63 -18.26 -17.71
N LEU A 6 10.43 -18.71 -17.38
CA LEU A 6 10.19 -19.54 -16.20
C LEU A 6 10.80 -20.93 -16.46
N SER A 7 11.21 -21.59 -15.40
CA SER A 7 11.59 -23.00 -15.43
C SER A 7 10.33 -23.88 -15.60
N GLU A 8 10.50 -25.09 -16.14
CA GLU A 8 9.40 -26.06 -16.27
C GLU A 8 8.69 -26.31 -14.93
N ARG A 9 9.46 -26.33 -13.83
CA ARG A 9 8.91 -26.49 -12.48
C ARG A 9 7.98 -25.35 -12.09
N GLU A 10 8.37 -24.11 -12.37
CA GLU A 10 7.55 -22.93 -12.08
C GLU A 10 6.29 -22.92 -12.95
N GLU A 11 6.40 -23.29 -14.24
CA GLU A 11 5.25 -23.40 -15.13
C GLU A 11 4.25 -24.46 -14.65
N ASP A 12 4.73 -25.62 -14.22
CA ASP A 12 3.91 -26.69 -13.66
C ASP A 12 3.19 -26.29 -12.36
N GLU A 13 3.87 -25.56 -11.48
CA GLU A 13 3.24 -25.04 -10.25
C GLU A 13 2.16 -24.00 -10.57
N ILE A 14 2.43 -23.07 -11.49
CA ILE A 14 1.44 -22.08 -11.92
C ILE A 14 0.21 -22.76 -12.53
N LYS A 15 0.43 -23.80 -13.35
CA LYS A 15 -0.66 -24.57 -13.95
C LYS A 15 -1.54 -25.22 -12.89
N LYS A 16 -0.96 -25.80 -11.84
CA LYS A 16 -1.74 -26.37 -10.72
C LYS A 16 -2.62 -25.32 -10.05
N PHE A 17 -2.13 -24.08 -9.87
CA PHE A 17 -2.96 -23.02 -9.29
C PHE A 17 -4.17 -22.65 -10.15
N VAL A 18 -3.99 -22.66 -11.47
CA VAL A 18 -5.09 -22.44 -12.43
C VAL A 18 -6.06 -23.61 -12.41
N ASP A 19 -5.56 -24.85 -12.43
CA ASP A 19 -6.39 -26.07 -12.41
C ASP A 19 -7.21 -26.19 -11.11
N MET A 20 -6.68 -25.69 -9.99
CA MET A 20 -7.39 -25.59 -8.71
C MET A 20 -8.40 -24.43 -8.65
N GLY A 21 -8.48 -23.58 -9.69
CA GLY A 21 -9.36 -22.42 -9.74
C GLY A 21 -8.92 -21.25 -8.86
N LEU A 22 -7.68 -21.23 -8.37
CA LEU A 22 -7.15 -20.13 -7.56
C LEU A 22 -6.84 -18.89 -8.42
N TYR A 23 -6.58 -19.09 -9.71
CA TYR A 23 -6.34 -18.07 -10.72
C TYR A 23 -7.03 -18.45 -12.03
N LEU A 24 -7.51 -17.48 -12.80
CA LEU A 24 -8.15 -17.66 -14.10
C LEU A 24 -7.15 -18.05 -15.19
N SER A 25 -5.89 -17.65 -15.05
CA SER A 25 -4.82 -17.98 -16.01
C SER A 25 -3.43 -17.79 -15.41
N ALA A 26 -2.42 -18.37 -16.06
CA ALA A 26 -1.02 -18.12 -15.73
C ALA A 26 -0.64 -16.62 -15.84
N SER A 27 -1.21 -15.91 -16.82
CA SER A 27 -0.96 -14.47 -17.00
C SER A 27 -1.52 -13.63 -15.84
N GLU A 28 -2.67 -14.02 -15.30
CA GLU A 28 -3.22 -13.37 -14.10
C GLU A 28 -2.32 -13.60 -12.90
N PHE A 29 -1.90 -14.85 -12.66
CA PHE A 29 -0.96 -15.20 -11.59
C PHE A 29 0.33 -14.36 -11.65
N ILE A 30 0.96 -14.31 -12.83
CA ILE A 30 2.20 -13.55 -13.03
C ILE A 30 1.97 -12.06 -12.77
N ARG A 31 0.89 -11.49 -13.29
CA ARG A 31 0.56 -10.06 -13.10
C ARG A 31 0.33 -9.72 -11.63
N ASP A 32 -0.43 -10.54 -10.93
CA ASP A 32 -0.73 -10.38 -9.51
C ASP A 32 0.54 -10.53 -8.66
N SER A 33 1.35 -11.57 -8.93
CA SER A 33 2.61 -11.82 -8.22
C SER A 33 3.62 -10.68 -8.40
N VAL A 34 3.79 -10.18 -9.62
CA VAL A 34 4.65 -9.02 -9.90
C VAL A 34 4.14 -7.78 -9.18
N ARG A 35 2.82 -7.52 -9.20
CA ARG A 35 2.23 -6.39 -8.49
C ARG A 35 2.46 -6.48 -6.99
N LYS A 36 2.17 -7.63 -6.38
CA LYS A 36 2.41 -7.89 -4.96
C LYS A 36 3.87 -7.69 -4.59
N ASN A 37 4.80 -8.17 -5.42
CA ASN A 37 6.22 -7.98 -5.20
C ASN A 37 6.62 -6.50 -5.26
N ILE A 38 6.16 -5.76 -6.27
CA ILE A 38 6.39 -4.30 -6.38
C ILE A 38 5.84 -3.58 -5.15
N THR A 39 4.60 -3.87 -4.73
CA THR A 39 4.00 -3.26 -3.54
C THR A 39 4.78 -3.61 -2.27
N SER A 40 5.23 -4.86 -2.10
CA SER A 40 6.04 -5.26 -0.95
C SER A 40 7.42 -4.60 -0.91
N LEU A 41 7.99 -4.32 -2.09
CA LEU A 41 9.29 -3.65 -2.23
C LEU A 41 9.18 -2.13 -2.18
N LYS A 42 7.97 -1.56 -2.32
CA LYS A 42 7.73 -0.16 -1.98
C LYS A 42 7.84 -0.02 -0.47
N THR A 43 9.07 0.07 0.04
CA THR A 43 9.33 0.56 1.38
C THR A 43 8.85 2.01 1.41
N VAL A 44 7.75 2.27 2.10
CA VAL A 44 7.34 3.65 2.41
C VAL A 44 8.51 4.29 3.16
N LYS A 45 9.19 5.24 2.52
CA LYS A 45 10.26 5.98 3.18
C LYS A 45 9.62 6.89 4.23
N ILE A 46 9.66 6.45 5.48
CA ILE A 46 9.19 7.26 6.60
C ILE A 46 10.11 8.49 6.70
N ARG A 47 9.52 9.67 6.55
CA ARG A 47 10.18 10.96 6.73
C ARG A 47 10.19 11.32 8.21
N ASN A 48 11.32 11.76 8.72
CA ASN A 48 11.41 12.33 10.05
C ASN A 48 10.96 13.80 10.00
N VAL A 49 9.68 14.05 10.29
CA VAL A 49 9.07 15.39 10.30
C VAL A 49 8.53 15.73 11.68
N SER A 50 8.45 17.02 12.00
CA SER A 50 7.83 17.46 13.24
C SER A 50 6.35 17.11 13.27
N LYS A 51 5.80 16.85 14.47
CA LYS A 51 4.36 16.60 14.65
C LYS A 51 3.48 17.73 14.12
N ILE A 52 3.95 18.98 14.22
CA ILE A 52 3.23 20.16 13.71
C ILE A 52 3.14 20.11 12.18
N THR A 53 4.26 19.80 11.51
CA THR A 53 4.32 19.64 10.06
C THR A 53 3.42 18.49 9.60
N ALA A 54 3.55 17.32 10.24
CA ALA A 54 2.73 16.15 9.94
C ALA A 54 1.22 16.44 10.11
N LYS A 55 0.82 17.16 11.18
CA LYS A 55 -0.58 17.52 11.41
C LYS A 55 -1.14 18.41 10.29
N LYS A 56 -0.34 19.35 9.79
CA LYS A 56 -0.74 20.20 8.66
C LYS A 56 -0.89 19.40 7.37
N GLU A 57 0.08 18.54 7.06
CA GLU A 57 0.04 17.69 5.85
C GLU A 57 -1.15 16.72 5.88
N ILE A 58 -1.44 16.10 7.03
CA ILE A 58 -2.61 15.21 7.20
C ILE A 58 -3.92 15.98 6.99
N LEU A 59 -4.06 17.18 7.55
CA LEU A 59 -5.25 18.02 7.33
C LEU A 59 -5.43 18.40 5.86
N GLU A 60 -4.35 18.70 5.15
CA GLU A 60 -4.40 19.04 3.72
C GLU A 60 -4.73 17.81 2.86
N TYR A 61 -4.19 16.65 3.21
CA TYR A 61 -4.53 15.37 2.60
C TYR A 61 -6.01 15.03 2.77
N MET A 62 -6.56 15.15 3.99
CA MET A 62 -7.98 14.88 4.24
C MET A 62 -8.92 15.88 3.59
N LYS A 63 -8.49 17.12 3.32
CA LYS A 63 -9.30 18.09 2.56
C LYS A 63 -9.41 17.73 1.07
N SER A 64 -8.39 17.07 0.53
CA SER A 64 -8.33 16.67 -0.87
C SER A 64 -8.95 15.30 -1.15
N HIS A 65 -9.22 14.51 -0.11
CA HIS A 65 -9.76 13.14 -0.21
C HIS A 65 -11.06 13.04 0.59
N LYS A 66 -12.16 12.61 -0.06
CA LYS A 66 -13.47 12.45 0.61
C LYS A 66 -13.44 11.43 1.74
N GLU A 67 -12.67 10.36 1.56
CA GLU A 67 -12.46 9.28 2.52
C GLU A 67 -11.00 8.85 2.40
N ALA A 68 -10.33 8.66 3.53
CA ALA A 68 -8.93 8.25 3.59
C ALA A 68 -8.71 7.36 4.82
N TYR A 69 -8.03 6.23 4.62
CA TYR A 69 -7.60 5.37 5.70
C TYR A 69 -6.23 5.83 6.23
N ALA A 70 -5.91 5.49 7.48
CA ALA A 70 -4.60 5.79 8.06
C ALA A 70 -3.43 5.17 7.26
N SER A 71 -3.66 4.02 6.62
CA SER A 71 -2.69 3.38 5.71
C SER A 71 -2.39 4.26 4.49
N ASP A 72 -3.41 4.90 3.92
CA ASP A 72 -3.26 5.76 2.73
C ASP A 72 -2.43 6.99 3.09
N ILE A 73 -2.69 7.56 4.28
CA ILE A 73 -1.94 8.69 4.83
C ILE A 73 -0.47 8.32 5.06
N VAL A 74 -0.20 7.14 5.62
CA VAL A 74 1.17 6.64 5.82
C VAL A 74 1.89 6.47 4.48
N GLU A 75 1.24 5.82 3.50
CA GLU A 75 1.85 5.53 2.20
C GLU A 75 2.13 6.82 1.41
N GLU A 76 1.14 7.70 1.30
CA GLU A 76 1.22 8.91 0.47
C GLU A 76 2.05 10.03 1.10
N LEU A 77 1.95 10.22 2.42
CA LEU A 77 2.73 11.24 3.11
C LEU A 77 4.09 10.73 3.62
N GLY A 78 4.33 9.41 3.57
CA GLY A 78 5.55 8.81 4.11
C GLY A 78 5.71 9.09 5.60
N LEU A 79 4.64 8.96 6.38
CA LEU A 79 4.63 9.24 7.81
C LEU A 79 4.67 7.95 8.63
N ASP A 80 5.19 8.06 9.85
CA ASP A 80 5.14 6.97 10.81
C ASP A 80 3.68 6.68 11.23
N ILE A 81 3.30 5.41 11.31
CA ILE A 81 1.92 4.99 11.60
C ILE A 81 1.48 5.40 13.01
N GLU A 82 2.36 5.37 14.00
CA GLU A 82 2.03 5.81 15.36
C GLU A 82 1.82 7.33 15.40
N LEU A 83 2.67 8.08 14.67
CA LEU A 83 2.50 9.52 14.51
C LEU A 83 1.14 9.85 13.87
N VAL A 84 0.77 9.17 12.78
CA VAL A 84 -0.53 9.36 12.11
C VAL A 84 -1.69 9.09 13.07
N PHE A 85 -1.68 7.96 13.78
CA PHE A 85 -2.74 7.65 14.76
C PHE A 85 -2.81 8.69 15.89
N SER A 86 -1.66 9.16 16.39
CA SER A 86 -1.63 10.18 17.44
C SER A 86 -2.27 11.49 16.98
N ILE A 87 -2.04 11.89 15.73
CA ILE A 87 -2.59 13.11 15.14
C ILE A 87 -4.08 12.96 14.84
N LEU A 88 -4.49 11.85 14.23
CA LEU A 88 -5.92 11.59 13.96
C LEU A 88 -6.74 11.58 15.24
N LYS A 89 -6.21 11.01 16.34
CA LYS A 89 -6.86 11.04 17.65
C LYS A 89 -6.98 12.45 18.23
N GLU A 90 -6.00 13.32 18.00
CA GLU A 90 -6.09 14.74 18.38
C GLU A 90 -7.12 15.49 17.54
N LEU A 91 -7.10 15.28 16.22
CA LEU A 91 -8.06 15.90 15.30
C LEU A 91 -9.50 15.46 15.59
N ASN A 92 -9.72 14.20 16.00
CA ASN A 92 -11.03 13.70 16.36
C ASN A 92 -11.55 14.39 17.63
N LYS A 93 -10.69 14.56 18.63
CA LYS A 93 -11.01 15.35 19.84
C LYS A 93 -11.30 16.82 19.53
N GLU A 94 -10.67 17.37 18.50
CA GLU A 94 -10.89 18.73 18.02
C GLU A 94 -12.14 18.86 17.12
N GLY A 95 -12.83 17.75 16.81
CA GLY A 95 -14.00 17.73 15.93
C GLY A 95 -13.71 17.94 14.44
N ALA A 96 -12.44 17.80 14.04
CA ALA A 96 -12.00 17.99 12.67
C ALA A 96 -12.08 16.72 11.81
N VAL A 97 -12.18 15.55 12.44
CA VAL A 97 -12.32 14.24 11.79
C VAL A 97 -13.29 13.37 12.60
N GLU A 98 -14.04 12.51 11.92
CA GLU A 98 -15.06 11.62 12.54
C GLU A 98 -14.53 10.18 12.63
#